data_AF-A0A6A5Z1V4-F1
#
_entry.id   AF-A0A6A5Z1V4-F1
#
_cell.length_a   1.000
_cell.length_b   1.000
_cell.length_c   1.000
_cell.angle_alpha   90.00
_cell.angle_beta   90.00
_cell.angle_gamma   90.00
#
_symmetry.space_group_name_H-M   'P 1'
#
loop_
_entity.id
_entity.type
_entity.pdbx_description
1 polymer ?
#
loop_
_entity_poly.entity_id
_entity_poly.type
_entity_poly.pdbx_seq_one_letter_code
_entity_poly.pdbx_strand_id
1 'polypeptide(L)'
;MKLDHIVEEEIAPVHEELTALPKWNSVYNPHRPVHTRHGSEDPVLVKDIFSKETIHALGRGDRSVASSLAEEEDNPRHSRMMVWLVLCLVTLLVLAIVLGAVLGTFLNPGRSPSPIPSVTEIPAGQTPTPTAGSGQQAPTSAPSLHITSLAATGWSIEGPQGYFTTWLFWQNSKGYLSRATFNSSTGNWTRVTNFAEAQAGTPMAAASFSTEYYKSQPHYNLVDNQHQSMVIYRDSTDRIIEWVFQENGSVTGQPGSLNEQKYMSHAASKVAAYWPRILYQGMSGEVREARFECYEDNECWNDDVLSTTQPVNGTQLTTIPMQNNHSSYALFYQEEDGRYLTYLEGANESSTLYANQAFSERIPINASVAAFSTTREGDDSSLNAYLLWQDEGGIIQMSWADDYTGWKGPISHAAFAGAEDGTALTCVTGLTFSGFLLPEGSELARCYFQTGAAVREVSFDGTSWDVVGVVPIEL
;
A
#
# COMPACT_ATOMS: atom_id res chain seq x y z
N MET A 1 -39.55 -1.29 -19.70
CA MET A 1 -38.68 -0.81 -18.60
C MET A 1 -37.89 0.33 -19.19
N LYS A 2 -37.92 1.54 -18.60
CA LYS A 2 -36.99 2.61 -18.98
C LYS A 2 -35.67 2.36 -18.27
N LEU A 3 -34.56 2.60 -18.93
CA LEU A 3 -33.39 3.15 -18.24
C LEU A 3 -33.67 4.65 -18.15
N ASP A 4 -33.78 5.16 -16.92
CA ASP A 4 -33.60 6.58 -16.69
C ASP A 4 -32.09 6.82 -16.60
N HIS A 5 -31.58 7.85 -17.29
CA HIS A 5 -30.14 8.16 -17.26
C HIS A 5 -29.75 8.57 -15.83
N ILE A 6 -28.79 7.86 -15.23
CA ILE A 6 -28.05 8.38 -14.09
C ILE A 6 -27.25 9.58 -14.61
N VAL A 7 -27.33 10.70 -13.89
CA VAL A 7 -26.65 11.95 -14.24
C VAL A 7 -25.59 12.22 -13.17
N GLU A 8 -24.33 12.12 -13.55
CA GLU A 8 -23.23 12.62 -12.74
C GLU A 8 -23.16 14.14 -12.89
N GLU A 9 -22.99 14.85 -11.78
CA GLU A 9 -22.90 16.32 -11.78
C GLU A 9 -21.43 16.73 -11.68
N GLU A 10 -20.88 17.20 -12.80
CA GLU A 10 -19.57 17.84 -12.87
C GLU A 10 -19.65 19.18 -12.13
N ILE A 11 -18.96 19.29 -11.00
CA ILE A 11 -18.93 20.51 -10.20
C ILE A 11 -17.91 21.46 -10.83
N ALA A 12 -18.41 22.57 -11.40
CA ALA A 12 -17.56 23.60 -11.96
C ALA A 12 -16.54 24.11 -10.92
N PRO A 13 -15.24 24.25 -11.26
CA PRO A 13 -14.19 24.50 -10.30
C PRO A 13 -14.40 25.82 -9.53
N VAL A 14 -14.44 25.73 -8.21
CA VAL A 14 -14.77 26.84 -7.31
C VAL A 14 -13.50 27.61 -6.92
N HIS A 15 -13.40 28.83 -7.46
CA HIS A 15 -12.35 29.85 -7.24
C HIS A 15 -10.95 29.55 -7.81
N GLU A 16 -10.54 30.40 -8.77
CA GLU A 16 -9.16 30.54 -9.27
C GLU A 16 -8.39 31.68 -8.55
N GLU A 17 -8.94 32.22 -7.46
CA GLU A 17 -8.37 33.36 -6.72
C GLU A 17 -7.88 32.96 -5.32
N LEU A 18 -6.68 33.44 -4.94
CA LEU A 18 -6.05 33.42 -3.59
C LEU A 18 -5.14 32.24 -3.18
N THR A 19 -4.51 31.52 -4.10
CA THR A 19 -3.26 30.77 -3.83
C THR A 19 -2.11 31.22 -4.74
N ALA A 20 -1.53 32.38 -4.44
CA ALA A 20 -0.45 33.00 -5.21
C ALA A 20 0.95 32.38 -4.99
N LEU A 21 1.04 31.04 -5.04
CA LEU A 21 2.31 30.31 -5.18
C LEU A 21 2.47 29.85 -6.64
N PRO A 22 3.64 30.08 -7.28
CA PRO A 22 3.83 29.67 -8.67
C PRO A 22 3.97 28.15 -8.77
N LYS A 23 3.08 27.49 -9.54
CA LYS A 23 3.20 26.07 -9.86
C LYS A 23 4.59 25.80 -10.46
N TRP A 24 5.34 24.86 -9.89
CA TRP A 24 6.76 24.63 -10.19
C TRP A 24 7.01 24.27 -11.67
N ASN A 25 6.04 23.60 -12.30
CA ASN A 25 6.00 23.23 -13.72
C ASN A 25 6.06 24.45 -14.69
N SER A 26 5.96 25.68 -14.18
CA SER A 26 6.24 26.92 -14.94
C SER A 26 7.73 27.25 -15.10
N VAL A 27 8.61 26.64 -14.29
CA VAL A 27 10.06 26.92 -14.24
C VAL A 27 10.85 25.99 -15.16
N TYR A 28 10.43 24.73 -15.31
CA TYR A 28 11.15 23.72 -16.10
C TYR A 28 10.32 23.16 -17.26
N ASN A 29 10.71 23.49 -18.50
CA ASN A 29 10.17 22.87 -19.71
C ASN A 29 11.33 22.55 -20.67
N PRO A 30 11.80 21.28 -20.74
CA PRO A 30 12.94 20.88 -21.55
C PRO A 30 12.63 20.78 -23.06
N HIS A 31 11.41 21.11 -23.48
CA HIS A 31 10.93 20.95 -24.87
C HIS A 31 10.41 22.26 -25.49
N ARG A 32 10.78 23.42 -24.93
CA ARG A 32 10.48 24.73 -25.54
C ARG A 32 11.28 24.89 -26.85
N PRO A 33 10.65 24.91 -28.04
CA PRO A 33 11.39 25.04 -29.29
C PRO A 33 12.04 26.42 -29.39
N VAL A 34 13.33 26.45 -29.75
CA VAL A 34 14.07 27.70 -29.93
C VAL A 34 13.47 28.48 -31.10
N HIS A 35 12.86 29.64 -30.82
CA HIS A 35 12.41 30.56 -31.86
C HIS A 35 13.61 31.07 -32.67
N THR A 36 13.78 30.55 -33.87
CA THR A 36 14.78 31.02 -34.82
C THR A 36 14.46 32.46 -35.25
N ARG A 37 15.32 33.40 -34.85
CA ARG A 37 15.20 34.79 -35.29
C ARG A 37 15.52 34.86 -36.78
N HIS A 38 14.58 35.42 -37.56
CA HIS A 38 14.66 35.44 -39.02
C HIS A 38 15.87 36.25 -39.51
N GLY A 39 16.77 35.61 -40.27
CA GLY A 39 17.81 36.27 -41.06
C GLY A 39 19.20 36.40 -40.42
N SER A 40 20.01 35.34 -40.49
CA SER A 40 21.48 35.42 -40.63
C SER A 40 22.00 34.09 -41.18
N GLU A 41 22.79 34.12 -42.25
CA GLU A 41 23.52 32.96 -42.76
C GLU A 41 24.96 33.01 -42.23
N ASP A 42 25.35 32.06 -41.37
CA ASP A 42 26.68 31.43 -41.32
C ASP A 42 26.82 30.49 -40.09
N PRO A 43 27.43 29.29 -40.21
CA PRO A 43 27.61 28.37 -39.09
C PRO A 43 28.90 28.63 -38.30
N VAL A 44 28.79 28.87 -36.99
CA VAL A 44 29.94 29.01 -36.08
C VAL A 44 30.30 27.66 -35.45
N LEU A 45 31.45 27.10 -35.82
CA LEU A 45 32.09 26.01 -35.07
C LEU A 45 32.68 26.55 -33.76
N VAL A 46 32.18 26.07 -32.62
CA VAL A 46 32.90 26.17 -31.33
C VAL A 46 33.87 24.99 -31.25
N LYS A 47 35.08 25.25 -30.73
CA LYS A 47 36.22 24.33 -30.81
C LYS A 47 36.93 24.23 -29.46
N ASP A 48 37.35 23.02 -29.09
CA ASP A 48 37.98 22.75 -27.80
C ASP A 48 39.22 23.61 -27.54
N ILE A 49 39.29 24.14 -26.32
CA ILE A 49 40.45 24.80 -25.75
C ILE A 49 40.55 24.36 -24.29
N PHE A 50 41.51 23.49 -23.97
CA PHE A 50 42.60 23.84 -23.04
C PHE A 50 43.67 22.75 -23.01
N SER A 51 44.89 23.12 -23.40
CA SER A 51 46.11 22.35 -23.16
C SER A 51 47.31 23.26 -23.37
N LYS A 52 48.16 23.43 -22.33
CA LYS A 52 49.51 23.96 -22.50
C LYS A 52 50.43 23.55 -21.35
N GLU A 53 51.59 23.01 -21.69
CA GLU A 53 52.67 22.61 -20.79
C GLU A 53 53.50 23.82 -20.31
N THR A 54 54.50 23.59 -19.44
CA THR A 54 55.94 23.85 -19.74
C THR A 54 56.88 23.33 -18.63
N ILE A 55 57.52 22.18 -18.88
CA ILE A 55 58.99 21.89 -18.84
C ILE A 55 59.83 22.72 -17.82
N HIS A 56 60.48 22.15 -16.78
CA HIS A 56 61.84 21.52 -16.71
C HIS A 56 62.17 21.19 -15.20
N ALA A 57 63.24 20.52 -14.71
CA ALA A 57 64.39 19.70 -15.22
C ALA A 57 65.12 18.96 -14.05
N LEU A 58 66.08 18.06 -14.37
CA LEU A 58 67.11 17.43 -13.49
C LEU A 58 66.60 16.41 -12.42
N GLY A 59 67.29 15.30 -12.12
CA GLY A 59 68.48 14.68 -12.73
C GLY A 59 69.22 13.71 -11.78
N ARG A 60 70.11 12.85 -12.34
CA ARG A 60 71.02 11.89 -11.66
C ARG A 60 70.37 10.58 -11.15
N GLY A 61 71.16 9.50 -11.09
CA GLY A 61 70.78 8.18 -10.58
C GLY A 61 71.98 7.22 -10.50
N ASP A 62 71.74 6.01 -9.98
CA ASP A 62 72.67 4.87 -9.84
C ASP A 62 71.81 3.57 -9.85
N ARG A 63 72.21 2.44 -10.48
CA ARG A 63 72.95 1.28 -9.90
C ARG A 63 72.33 0.70 -8.61
N SER A 64 72.18 -0.63 -8.42
CA SER A 64 72.54 -1.80 -9.26
C SER A 64 72.11 -3.16 -8.65
N VAL A 65 71.93 -4.19 -9.50
CA VAL A 65 72.25 -5.63 -9.28
C VAL A 65 71.36 -6.50 -8.34
N ALA A 66 70.49 -7.31 -8.99
CA ALA A 66 70.37 -8.78 -8.96
C ALA A 66 69.86 -9.61 -7.75
N SER A 67 69.35 -10.81 -8.13
CA SER A 67 68.86 -11.95 -7.32
C SER A 67 67.50 -11.78 -6.62
N SER A 68 66.67 -12.81 -6.43
CA SER A 68 66.85 -14.26 -6.71
C SER A 68 65.57 -14.93 -7.20
N LEU A 69 65.69 -16.01 -7.98
CA LEU A 69 64.60 -16.97 -8.23
C LEU A 69 64.35 -17.84 -6.99
N ALA A 70 63.09 -18.19 -6.76
CA ALA A 70 62.67 -19.34 -5.96
C ALA A 70 61.35 -19.86 -6.52
N GLU A 71 61.32 -21.11 -6.98
CA GLU A 71 60.09 -21.87 -7.23
C GLU A 71 59.64 -22.48 -5.90
N GLU A 72 58.34 -22.42 -5.58
CA GLU A 72 57.77 -23.13 -4.44
C GLU A 72 56.91 -24.30 -4.95
N GLU A 73 57.40 -25.52 -4.74
CA GLU A 73 56.84 -26.77 -5.25
C GLU A 73 55.78 -27.33 -4.30
N ASP A 74 54.52 -26.86 -4.41
CA ASP A 74 53.44 -27.30 -3.53
C ASP A 74 53.02 -28.77 -3.80
N ASN A 75 52.78 -29.51 -2.72
CA ASN A 75 52.89 -30.98 -2.67
C ASN A 75 51.55 -31.63 -2.30
N PRO A 76 50.79 -32.18 -3.27
CA PRO A 76 49.38 -32.53 -3.09
C PRO A 76 49.14 -33.84 -2.31
N ARG A 77 49.43 -33.85 -1.01
CA ARG A 77 49.16 -35.00 -0.11
C ARG A 77 47.78 -34.99 0.59
N HIS A 78 47.01 -33.90 0.49
CA HIS A 78 45.75 -33.77 1.25
C HIS A 78 44.51 -34.47 0.65
N SER A 79 44.50 -34.82 -0.64
CA SER A 79 43.27 -35.29 -1.32
C SER A 79 42.65 -36.55 -0.72
N ARG A 80 43.46 -37.48 -0.17
CA ARG A 80 42.96 -38.73 0.41
C ARG A 80 42.11 -38.52 1.67
N MET A 81 42.37 -37.48 2.46
CA MET A 81 41.61 -37.20 3.68
C MET A 81 40.21 -36.65 3.36
N MET A 82 40.09 -35.84 2.31
CA MET A 82 38.81 -35.30 1.84
C MET A 82 37.87 -36.41 1.33
N VAL A 83 38.41 -37.40 0.60
CA VAL A 83 37.64 -38.55 0.10
C VAL A 83 37.02 -39.36 1.25
N TRP A 84 37.76 -39.61 2.33
CA TRP A 84 37.22 -40.31 3.50
C TRP A 84 36.12 -39.51 4.22
N LEU A 85 36.25 -38.18 4.33
CA LEU A 85 35.21 -37.33 4.90
C LEU A 85 33.90 -37.39 4.10
N VAL A 86 33.98 -37.28 2.77
CA VAL A 86 32.81 -37.41 1.88
C VAL A 86 32.16 -38.79 1.99
N LEU A 87 32.95 -39.87 2.08
CA LEU A 87 32.43 -41.24 2.18
C LEU A 87 31.72 -41.51 3.52
N CYS A 88 32.22 -40.93 4.62
CA CYS A 88 31.53 -40.94 5.92
C CYS A 88 30.21 -40.13 5.89
N LEU A 89 30.20 -38.96 5.23
CA LEU A 89 28.99 -38.15 5.09
C LEU A 89 27.89 -38.89 4.30
N VAL A 90 28.27 -39.53 3.18
CA VAL A 90 27.34 -40.30 2.33
C VAL A 90 26.80 -41.53 3.07
N THR A 91 27.61 -42.26 3.84
CA THR A 91 27.12 -43.42 4.60
C THR A 91 26.17 -43.03 5.74
N LEU A 92 26.39 -41.89 6.40
CA LEU A 92 25.42 -41.33 7.36
C LEU A 92 24.09 -40.94 6.70
N LEU A 93 24.14 -40.30 5.51
CA LEU A 93 22.95 -39.92 4.74
C LEU A 93 22.12 -41.14 4.33
N VAL A 94 22.77 -42.19 3.82
CA VAL A 94 22.10 -43.46 3.47
C VAL A 94 21.47 -44.12 4.70
N LEU A 95 22.16 -44.13 5.86
CA LEU A 95 21.60 -44.65 7.11
C LEU A 95 20.34 -43.87 7.56
N ALA A 96 20.36 -42.55 7.47
CA ALA A 96 19.20 -41.71 7.81
C ALA A 96 17.99 -42.00 6.89
N ILE A 97 18.22 -42.14 5.58
CA ILE A 97 17.17 -42.47 4.60
C ILE A 97 16.57 -43.86 4.88
N VAL A 98 17.41 -44.87 5.13
CA VAL A 98 16.94 -46.24 5.43
C VAL A 98 16.15 -46.30 6.73
N LEU A 99 16.60 -45.61 7.79
CA LEU A 99 15.87 -45.53 9.06
C LEU A 99 14.52 -44.83 8.91
N GLY A 100 14.46 -43.72 8.14
CA GLY A 100 13.22 -43.03 7.83
C GLY A 100 12.21 -43.91 7.08
N ALA A 101 12.67 -44.67 6.08
CA ALA A 101 11.82 -45.59 5.31
C ALA A 101 11.26 -46.75 6.17
N VAL A 102 12.06 -47.32 7.07
CA VAL A 102 11.62 -48.41 7.96
C VAL A 102 10.63 -47.92 9.02
N LEU A 103 10.80 -46.71 9.56
CA LEU A 103 9.85 -46.12 10.51
C LEU A 103 8.54 -45.67 9.84
N GLY A 104 8.60 -45.19 8.60
CA GLY A 104 7.43 -44.68 7.87
C GLY A 104 6.39 -45.71 7.40
N THR A 105 6.61 -47.01 7.60
CA THR A 105 5.77 -48.07 7.02
C THR A 105 4.77 -48.71 8.00
N PHE A 106 4.78 -48.36 9.29
CA PHE A 106 3.93 -48.99 10.31
C PHE A 106 2.64 -48.23 10.68
N LEU A 107 2.37 -47.06 10.08
CA LEU A 107 1.18 -46.24 10.37
C LEU A 107 0.48 -45.74 9.09
N ASN A 108 -0.22 -46.62 8.39
CA ASN A 108 -1.32 -46.21 7.51
C ASN A 108 -2.32 -47.36 7.27
N PRO A 109 -3.61 -47.15 7.57
CA PRO A 109 -4.60 -47.36 6.51
C PRO A 109 -5.74 -46.32 6.51
N GLY A 110 -5.69 -45.37 5.58
CA GLY A 110 -6.81 -44.48 5.26
C GLY A 110 -6.65 -43.90 3.85
N ARG A 111 -7.68 -43.99 3.00
CA ARG A 111 -7.66 -43.51 1.61
C ARG A 111 -8.77 -42.49 1.36
N SER A 112 -8.47 -41.52 0.49
CA SER A 112 -9.39 -40.55 -0.13
C SER A 112 -9.85 -39.36 0.74
N PRO A 113 -10.17 -38.19 0.15
CA PRO A 113 -9.75 -37.63 -1.15
C PRO A 113 -8.95 -36.31 -0.95
N SER A 114 -8.87 -35.46 -1.97
CA SER A 114 -8.12 -34.18 -1.97
C SER A 114 -8.52 -33.22 -0.84
N PRO A 115 -7.58 -32.40 -0.32
CA PRO A 115 -7.88 -31.41 0.72
C PRO A 115 -8.72 -30.26 0.15
N ILE A 116 -9.98 -30.17 0.59
CA ILE A 116 -10.74 -28.93 0.59
C ILE A 116 -10.25 -28.12 1.81
N PRO A 117 -9.92 -26.82 1.69
CA PRO A 117 -9.56 -26.01 2.84
C PRO A 117 -10.73 -25.95 3.83
N SER A 118 -10.50 -26.39 5.06
CA SER A 118 -11.54 -26.41 6.10
C SER A 118 -11.78 -25.01 6.65
N VAL A 119 -12.67 -24.26 5.99
CA VAL A 119 -13.25 -23.04 6.55
C VAL A 119 -13.84 -23.38 7.92
N THR A 120 -13.37 -22.71 8.96
CA THR A 120 -13.94 -22.86 10.29
C THR A 120 -15.16 -21.96 10.38
N GLU A 121 -16.30 -22.46 9.92
CA GLU A 121 -17.59 -21.77 10.09
C GLU A 121 -17.83 -21.54 11.59
N ILE A 122 -17.69 -20.28 12.03
CA ILE A 122 -18.22 -19.82 13.30
C ILE A 122 -19.71 -19.55 13.04
N PRO A 123 -20.66 -20.31 13.60
CA PRO A 123 -22.07 -20.15 13.27
C PRO A 123 -22.56 -18.76 13.71
N ALA A 124 -23.25 -18.05 12.81
CA ALA A 124 -23.95 -16.83 13.16
C ALA A 124 -24.92 -17.10 14.33
N GLY A 125 -24.75 -16.35 15.42
CA GLY A 125 -25.34 -16.70 16.71
C GLY A 125 -26.87 -16.76 16.69
N GLN A 126 -27.43 -17.89 17.12
CA GLN A 126 -28.88 -18.02 17.30
C GLN A 126 -29.34 -17.11 18.45
N THR A 127 -30.20 -16.14 18.16
CA THR A 127 -30.79 -15.23 19.16
C THR A 127 -31.59 -16.02 20.21
N PRO A 128 -31.19 -16.00 21.50
CA PRO A 128 -31.90 -16.78 22.51
C PRO A 128 -33.21 -16.09 22.91
N THR A 129 -34.34 -16.78 22.74
CA THR A 129 -35.65 -16.32 23.19
C THR A 129 -35.65 -16.07 24.71
N PRO A 130 -36.03 -14.88 25.20
CA PRO A 130 -35.90 -14.54 26.62
C PRO A 130 -36.90 -15.33 27.48
N THR A 131 -36.38 -16.30 28.23
CA THR A 131 -37.14 -16.95 29.31
C THR A 131 -37.07 -16.08 30.56
N ALA A 132 -38.22 -15.69 31.11
CA ALA A 132 -38.29 -14.81 32.27
C ALA A 132 -37.77 -15.51 33.56
N GLY A 133 -36.48 -15.31 33.85
CA GLY A 133 -35.80 -15.79 35.06
C GLY A 133 -35.41 -14.63 35.99
N SER A 134 -35.57 -14.81 37.30
CA SER A 134 -35.46 -13.72 38.27
C SER A 134 -34.02 -13.45 38.75
N GLY A 135 -33.59 -12.20 38.63
CA GLY A 135 -32.81 -11.54 39.69
C GLY A 135 -31.37 -12.00 39.92
N GLN A 136 -30.53 -11.97 38.89
CA GLN A 136 -29.08 -11.78 39.06
C GLN A 136 -28.65 -10.51 38.32
N GLN A 137 -27.81 -9.69 38.95
CA GLN A 137 -27.19 -8.56 38.27
C GLN A 137 -26.27 -9.10 37.18
N ALA A 138 -26.50 -8.68 35.93
CA ALA A 138 -25.58 -8.99 34.85
C ALA A 138 -24.18 -8.45 35.22
N PRO A 139 -23.09 -9.22 34.99
CA PRO A 139 -21.76 -8.68 35.15
C PRO A 139 -21.63 -7.48 34.20
N THR A 140 -21.18 -6.33 34.71
CA THR A 140 -20.94 -5.15 33.89
C THR A 140 -19.97 -5.53 32.78
N SER A 141 -20.46 -5.55 31.53
CA SER A 141 -19.63 -5.83 30.37
C SER A 141 -18.46 -4.85 30.36
N ALA A 142 -17.22 -5.38 30.42
CA ALA A 142 -16.06 -4.57 30.15
C ALA A 142 -16.25 -3.91 28.77
N PRO A 143 -15.90 -2.63 28.59
CA PRO A 143 -16.05 -1.97 27.31
C PRO A 143 -15.31 -2.79 26.25
N SER A 144 -16.00 -3.14 25.17
CA SER A 144 -15.38 -3.75 24.00
C SER A 144 -14.29 -2.80 23.48
N LEU A 145 -13.07 -3.31 23.30
CA LEU A 145 -12.02 -2.51 22.69
C LEU A 145 -12.44 -2.23 21.25
N HIS A 146 -12.61 -0.96 20.91
CA HIS A 146 -13.04 -0.53 19.59
C HIS A 146 -11.84 0.05 18.83
N ILE A 147 -11.56 -0.52 17.66
CA ILE A 147 -10.44 -0.16 16.80
C ILE A 147 -10.85 1.06 15.98
N THR A 148 -10.23 2.20 16.28
CA THR A 148 -10.54 3.51 15.72
C THR A 148 -9.88 3.79 14.37
N SER A 149 -8.88 3.00 13.98
CA SER A 149 -8.28 3.03 12.64
C SER A 149 -7.66 1.68 12.29
N LEU A 150 -7.90 1.24 11.06
CA LEU A 150 -7.25 0.14 10.38
C LEU A 150 -6.60 0.68 9.11
N ALA A 151 -5.47 0.12 8.71
CA ALA A 151 -4.86 0.37 7.41
C ALA A 151 -4.34 -0.94 6.81
N ALA A 152 -4.58 -1.17 5.52
CA ALA A 152 -4.12 -2.36 4.82
C ALA A 152 -3.42 -2.04 3.50
N THR A 153 -2.47 -2.88 3.11
CA THR A 153 -1.83 -2.83 1.79
C THR A 153 -1.40 -4.22 1.35
N GLY A 154 -1.13 -4.44 0.07
CA GLY A 154 -0.74 -5.77 -0.42
C GLY A 154 -0.34 -5.80 -1.89
N TRP A 155 0.31 -6.89 -2.27
CA TRP A 155 0.82 -7.13 -3.62
C TRP A 155 0.74 -8.60 -4.00
N SER A 156 0.74 -8.83 -5.32
CA SER A 156 0.80 -10.15 -5.95
C SER A 156 2.19 -10.38 -6.51
N ILE A 157 2.70 -11.61 -6.36
CA ILE A 157 3.92 -12.10 -6.99
C ILE A 157 3.50 -13.10 -8.05
N GLU A 158 3.86 -12.82 -9.30
CA GLU A 158 3.43 -13.60 -10.47
C GLU A 158 4.15 -14.96 -10.60
N GLY A 159 3.60 -15.81 -11.48
CA GLY A 159 4.26 -17.00 -12.01
C GLY A 159 3.64 -18.34 -11.55
N PRO A 160 4.28 -19.48 -11.89
CA PRO A 160 3.70 -20.81 -11.67
C PRO A 160 3.52 -21.24 -10.21
N GLN A 161 4.09 -20.48 -9.28
CA GLN A 161 3.91 -20.59 -7.82
C GLN A 161 3.54 -19.22 -7.24
N GLY A 162 2.82 -18.40 -8.02
CA GLY A 162 2.41 -17.06 -7.65
C GLY A 162 1.52 -17.06 -6.41
N TYR A 163 1.65 -15.99 -5.63
CA TYR A 163 0.94 -15.81 -4.37
C TYR A 163 0.72 -14.32 -4.12
N PHE A 164 -0.12 -13.98 -3.16
CA PHE A 164 -0.29 -12.60 -2.71
C PHE A 164 0.07 -12.46 -1.24
N THR A 165 0.50 -11.26 -0.89
CA THR A 165 0.93 -10.87 0.44
C THR A 165 0.12 -9.65 0.86
N THR A 166 -0.54 -9.73 2.01
CA THR A 166 -1.38 -8.64 2.55
C THR A 166 -0.91 -8.28 3.95
N TRP A 167 -0.81 -6.99 4.24
CA TRP A 167 -0.35 -6.46 5.51
C TRP A 167 -1.47 -5.63 6.13
N LEU A 168 -1.86 -5.94 7.36
CA LEU A 168 -2.84 -5.18 8.13
C LEU A 168 -2.16 -4.53 9.33
N PHE A 169 -2.51 -3.27 9.56
CA PHE A 169 -2.01 -2.43 10.64
C PHE A 169 -3.18 -1.87 11.45
N TRP A 170 -3.00 -1.79 12.77
CA TRP A 170 -3.98 -1.26 13.73
C TRP A 170 -3.28 -0.68 14.97
N GLN A 171 -4.03 0.03 15.82
CA GLN A 171 -3.54 0.42 17.14
C GLN A 171 -4.16 -0.47 18.23
N ASN A 172 -3.34 -1.01 19.14
CA ASN A 172 -3.82 -1.84 20.25
C ASN A 172 -4.16 -1.02 21.51
N SER A 173 -4.74 -1.64 22.54
CA SER A 173 -5.17 -0.96 23.77
C SER A 173 -4.07 -0.25 24.56
N LYS A 174 -2.79 -0.53 24.26
CA LYS A 174 -1.61 0.04 24.91
C LYS A 174 -1.04 1.24 24.14
N GLY A 175 -1.69 1.68 23.06
CA GLY A 175 -1.27 2.82 22.23
C GLY A 175 -0.20 2.50 21.17
N TYR A 176 0.30 1.25 21.14
CA TYR A 176 1.25 0.81 20.12
C TYR A 176 0.54 0.54 18.79
N LEU A 177 1.21 0.90 17.71
CA LEU A 177 0.89 0.41 16.38
C LEU A 177 1.36 -1.04 16.25
N SER A 178 0.45 -1.90 15.83
CA SER A 178 0.57 -3.33 15.66
C SER A 178 0.39 -3.71 14.19
N ARG A 179 1.03 -4.80 13.78
CA ARG A 179 0.88 -5.36 12.43
C ARG A 179 0.79 -6.87 12.43
N ALA A 180 0.13 -7.41 11.42
CA ALA A 180 0.21 -8.80 11.00
C ALA A 180 0.25 -8.86 9.46
N THR A 181 0.87 -9.92 8.92
CA THR A 181 1.01 -10.15 7.49
C THR A 181 0.39 -11.50 7.14
N PHE A 182 -0.42 -11.56 6.10
CA PHE A 182 -0.89 -12.78 5.46
C PHE A 182 -0.03 -13.07 4.21
N ASN A 183 0.24 -14.34 3.96
CA ASN A 183 0.87 -14.79 2.72
C ASN A 183 0.14 -16.03 2.20
N SER A 184 -0.48 -15.95 1.02
CA SER A 184 -1.38 -16.98 0.51
C SER A 184 -0.70 -18.31 0.18
N SER A 185 0.63 -18.32 -0.06
CA SER A 185 1.40 -19.57 -0.23
C SER A 185 1.48 -20.41 1.06
N THR A 186 1.34 -19.78 2.22
CA THR A 186 1.30 -20.46 3.54
C THR A 186 -0.11 -20.54 4.12
N GLY A 187 -1.05 -19.73 3.63
CA GLY A 187 -2.44 -19.67 4.09
C GLY A 187 -2.61 -19.20 5.54
N ASN A 188 -1.60 -18.55 6.13
CA ASN A 188 -1.56 -18.18 7.54
C ASN A 188 -1.20 -16.70 7.72
N TRP A 189 -1.77 -16.09 8.77
CA TRP A 189 -1.34 -14.80 9.31
C TRP A 189 -0.10 -14.98 10.19
N THR A 190 0.87 -14.06 10.10
CA THR A 190 2.02 -14.00 11.02
C THR A 190 1.56 -13.68 12.44
N ARG A 191 2.41 -13.97 13.43
CA ARG A 191 2.24 -13.42 14.77
C ARG A 191 2.23 -11.89 14.74
N VAL A 192 1.34 -11.29 15.53
CA VAL A 192 1.30 -9.85 15.80
C VAL A 192 2.67 -9.32 16.22
N THR A 193 3.07 -8.19 15.65
CA THR A 193 4.28 -7.45 16.05
C THR A 193 3.96 -5.97 16.27
N ASN A 194 4.40 -5.43 17.40
CA ASN A 194 4.29 -4.00 17.71
C ASN A 194 5.55 -3.28 17.24
N PHE A 195 5.41 -2.10 16.63
CA PHE A 195 6.53 -1.44 15.94
C PHE A 195 6.77 0.02 16.35
N ALA A 196 5.71 0.80 16.59
CA ALA A 196 5.78 2.20 17.01
C ALA A 196 4.78 2.48 18.13
N GLU A 197 4.98 3.58 18.88
CA GLU A 197 4.02 4.13 19.83
C GLU A 197 3.41 5.41 19.21
N ALA A 198 2.09 5.59 19.33
CA ALA A 198 1.38 6.70 18.70
C ALA A 198 0.25 7.23 19.60
N GLN A 199 -0.30 8.40 19.26
CA GLN A 199 -1.46 8.95 19.96
C GLN A 199 -2.66 7.98 19.85
N ALA A 200 -3.38 7.79 20.95
CA ALA A 200 -4.60 6.97 20.95
C ALA A 200 -5.65 7.55 19.99
N GLY A 201 -6.13 6.74 19.05
CA GLY A 201 -7.04 7.19 17.99
C GLY A 201 -6.33 7.86 16.81
N THR A 202 -5.03 7.62 16.61
CA THR A 202 -4.31 8.15 15.44
C THR A 202 -4.92 7.63 14.13
N PRO A 203 -5.14 8.50 13.12
CA PRO A 203 -5.47 8.06 11.77
C PRO A 203 -4.29 7.31 11.16
N MET A 204 -4.56 6.23 10.43
CA MET A 204 -3.56 5.49 9.67
C MET A 204 -3.98 5.27 8.23
N ALA A 205 -3.00 5.29 7.34
CA ALA A 205 -3.06 4.73 6.00
C ALA A 205 -1.86 3.81 5.77
N ALA A 206 -1.95 2.94 4.77
CA ALA A 206 -0.85 2.06 4.39
C ALA A 206 -0.75 1.99 2.87
N ALA A 207 0.48 1.95 2.37
CA ALA A 207 0.79 1.79 0.95
C ALA A 207 1.97 0.84 0.80
N SER A 208 2.14 0.27 -0.39
CA SER A 208 3.31 -0.52 -0.74
C SER A 208 3.73 -0.24 -2.18
N PHE A 209 4.98 -0.57 -2.50
CA PHE A 209 5.54 -0.41 -3.84
C PHE A 209 6.65 -1.43 -4.11
N SER A 210 6.97 -1.65 -5.39
CA SER A 210 8.15 -2.42 -5.80
C SER A 210 9.34 -1.48 -6.01
N THR A 211 10.48 -1.75 -5.37
CA THR A 211 11.70 -0.98 -5.61
C THR A 211 12.24 -1.14 -7.03
N GLU A 212 11.83 -2.20 -7.74
CA GLU A 212 12.27 -2.46 -9.12
C GLU A 212 11.82 -1.37 -10.10
N TYR A 213 10.65 -0.76 -9.87
CA TYR A 213 10.14 0.37 -10.66
C TYR A 213 11.13 1.55 -10.71
N TYR A 214 11.82 1.82 -9.59
CA TYR A 214 12.73 2.96 -9.44
C TYR A 214 14.18 2.67 -9.80
N LYS A 215 14.56 1.40 -9.95
CA LYS A 215 15.94 0.91 -10.07
C LYS A 215 16.74 1.47 -11.27
N SER A 216 16.07 2.02 -12.28
CA SER A 216 16.66 2.64 -13.46
C SER A 216 16.43 4.16 -13.55
N GLN A 217 15.74 4.75 -12.57
CA GLN A 217 15.40 6.17 -12.54
C GLN A 217 16.52 6.98 -11.83
N PRO A 218 16.83 8.21 -12.27
CA PRO A 218 17.83 9.05 -11.63
C PRO A 218 17.38 9.49 -10.21
N HIS A 219 18.32 9.83 -9.34
CA HIS A 219 18.10 10.32 -7.97
C HIS A 219 17.44 9.34 -6.96
N TYR A 220 16.79 8.27 -7.42
CA TYR A 220 16.26 7.21 -6.55
C TYR A 220 17.36 6.26 -6.05
N ASN A 221 17.76 6.41 -4.79
CA ASN A 221 18.70 5.51 -4.11
C ASN A 221 17.97 4.47 -3.24
N LEU A 222 17.22 3.57 -3.89
CA LEU A 222 16.50 2.49 -3.22
C LEU A 222 17.31 1.19 -3.22
N VAL A 223 17.51 0.62 -2.04
CA VAL A 223 18.25 -0.63 -1.82
C VAL A 223 17.29 -1.83 -1.90
N ASP A 224 17.81 -2.96 -2.38
CA ASP A 224 17.14 -4.24 -2.65
C ASP A 224 16.15 -4.26 -3.82
N ASN A 225 15.82 -5.47 -4.30
CA ASN A 225 14.95 -5.72 -5.46
C ASN A 225 13.65 -6.39 -4.97
N GLN A 226 12.83 -5.67 -4.21
CA GLN A 226 11.72 -6.25 -3.44
C GLN A 226 10.58 -5.26 -3.22
N HIS A 227 9.52 -5.74 -2.59
CA HIS A 227 8.43 -4.90 -2.13
C HIS A 227 8.80 -4.18 -0.83
N GLN A 228 8.32 -2.95 -0.71
CA GLN A 228 8.39 -2.13 0.49
C GLN A 228 6.97 -1.72 0.89
N SER A 229 6.66 -1.75 2.18
CA SER A 229 5.42 -1.25 2.76
C SER A 229 5.69 -0.09 3.68
N MET A 230 4.76 0.86 3.75
CA MET A 230 4.76 1.94 4.72
C MET A 230 3.42 2.04 5.44
N VAL A 231 3.48 2.47 6.69
CA VAL A 231 2.35 3.02 7.44
C VAL A 231 2.55 4.51 7.57
N ILE A 232 1.54 5.27 7.17
CA ILE A 232 1.49 6.71 7.38
C ILE A 232 0.49 6.97 8.51
N TYR A 233 0.91 7.71 9.53
CA TYR A 233 0.07 8.01 10.70
C TYR A 233 0.33 9.41 11.24
N ARG A 234 -0.51 9.88 12.16
CA ARG A 234 -0.34 11.19 12.81
C ARG A 234 0.25 11.09 14.22
N ASP A 235 1.27 11.89 14.52
CA ASP A 235 1.82 11.98 15.88
C ASP A 235 1.06 12.96 16.79
N SER A 236 1.45 13.00 18.07
CA SER A 236 0.88 13.88 19.10
C SER A 236 1.30 15.36 18.97
N THR A 237 1.99 15.72 17.89
CA THR A 237 2.27 17.09 17.46
C THR A 237 1.61 17.41 16.11
N ASP A 238 0.62 16.60 15.72
CA ASP A 238 -0.14 16.68 14.46
C ASP A 238 0.72 16.60 13.18
N ARG A 239 1.91 15.99 13.26
CA ARG A 239 2.75 15.69 12.09
C ARG A 239 2.33 14.40 11.41
N ILE A 240 2.48 14.38 10.09
CA ILE A 240 2.44 13.15 9.30
C ILE A 240 3.77 12.42 9.45
N ILE A 241 3.71 11.16 9.90
CA ILE A 241 4.85 10.29 10.17
C ILE A 241 4.78 9.05 9.27
N GLU A 242 5.91 8.67 8.70
CA GLU A 242 6.09 7.46 7.88
C GLU A 242 6.87 6.39 8.66
N TRP A 243 6.38 5.15 8.65
CA TRP A 243 7.11 4.00 9.16
C TRP A 243 7.22 2.91 8.10
N VAL A 244 8.45 2.55 7.74
CA VAL A 244 8.81 1.75 6.56
C VAL A 244 9.21 0.32 6.95
N PHE A 245 8.85 -0.63 6.10
CA PHE A 245 9.20 -2.04 6.21
C PHE A 245 9.60 -2.59 4.84
N GLN A 246 10.77 -3.21 4.75
CA GLN A 246 11.18 -4.00 3.58
C GLN A 246 10.65 -5.44 3.72
N GLU A 247 10.36 -6.12 2.61
CA GLU A 247 9.83 -7.49 2.57
C GLU A 247 10.72 -8.51 3.34
N ASN A 248 12.05 -8.44 3.17
CA ASN A 248 13.03 -9.21 3.97
C ASN A 248 13.64 -8.43 5.16
N GLY A 249 13.06 -7.29 5.55
CA GLY A 249 13.62 -6.35 6.52
C GLY A 249 13.36 -6.71 7.99
N SER A 250 13.62 -5.74 8.88
CA SER A 250 13.28 -5.88 10.31
C SER A 250 11.78 -6.09 10.50
N VAL A 251 11.41 -7.04 11.36
CA VAL A 251 9.99 -7.28 11.70
C VAL A 251 9.34 -6.09 12.42
N THR A 252 10.13 -5.16 12.97
CA THR A 252 9.67 -3.89 13.55
C THR A 252 9.70 -2.72 12.58
N GLY A 253 10.19 -2.89 11.34
CA GLY A 253 10.44 -1.76 10.43
C GLY A 253 11.41 -0.72 10.99
N GLN A 254 11.35 0.48 10.43
CA GLN A 254 12.15 1.66 10.78
C GLN A 254 11.44 2.97 10.38
N PRO A 255 11.81 4.14 10.93
CA PRO A 255 11.31 5.43 10.45
C PRO A 255 11.59 5.63 8.95
N GLY A 256 10.62 6.17 8.23
CA GLY A 256 10.76 6.60 6.84
C GLY A 256 11.39 7.99 6.64
N SER A 257 11.49 8.41 5.39
CA SER A 257 12.14 9.65 4.96
C SER A 257 11.20 10.87 5.01
N LEU A 258 9.88 10.66 4.95
CA LEU A 258 8.86 11.72 5.12
C LEU A 258 9.03 12.48 6.45
N ASN A 259 9.53 11.78 7.47
CA ASN A 259 9.75 12.30 8.82
C ASN A 259 10.72 13.50 8.88
N GLU A 260 11.61 13.61 7.90
CA GLU A 260 12.55 14.73 7.82
C GLU A 260 11.86 16.03 7.36
N GLN A 261 10.78 15.91 6.59
CA GLN A 261 9.99 17.02 6.05
C GLN A 261 9.13 17.70 7.12
N LYS A 262 8.67 16.93 8.12
CA LYS A 262 7.87 17.42 9.28
C LYS A 262 6.55 18.08 8.86
N TYR A 263 5.91 17.56 7.81
CA TYR A 263 4.62 18.05 7.33
C TYR A 263 3.57 18.07 8.45
N MET A 264 2.91 19.22 8.59
CA MET A 264 1.93 19.51 9.65
C MET A 264 0.52 19.38 9.09
N SER A 265 -0.34 18.65 9.80
CA SER A 265 -1.74 18.41 9.41
C SER A 265 -2.73 19.06 10.39
N HIS A 266 -4.01 19.07 10.02
CA HIS A 266 -5.07 19.51 10.94
C HIS A 266 -5.27 18.48 12.07
N ALA A 267 -5.58 18.96 13.28
CA ALA A 267 -5.78 18.10 14.45
C ALA A 267 -7.00 17.15 14.35
N ALA A 268 -7.89 17.35 13.37
CA ALA A 268 -8.94 16.38 13.03
C ALA A 268 -8.58 15.48 11.82
N SER A 269 -7.55 15.83 11.04
CA SER A 269 -7.19 15.19 9.76
C SER A 269 -7.18 13.68 9.85
N LYS A 270 -7.81 13.02 8.88
CA LYS A 270 -7.53 11.63 8.53
C LYS A 270 -6.32 11.58 7.58
N VAL A 271 -5.93 10.38 7.18
CA VAL A 271 -4.85 10.15 6.20
C VAL A 271 -5.32 9.08 5.22
N ALA A 272 -4.96 9.22 3.95
CA ALA A 272 -5.06 8.18 2.94
C ALA A 272 -3.72 8.04 2.20
N ALA A 273 -3.44 6.87 1.63
CA ALA A 273 -2.23 6.65 0.86
C ALA A 273 -2.48 5.62 -0.24
N TYR A 274 -2.02 5.93 -1.45
CA TYR A 274 -1.77 4.97 -2.52
C TYR A 274 -0.54 5.46 -3.25
N TRP A 275 0.51 4.63 -3.30
CA TRP A 275 1.84 5.06 -3.71
C TRP A 275 1.84 5.67 -5.13
N PRO A 276 2.52 6.81 -5.38
CA PRO A 276 3.45 7.56 -4.52
C PRO A 276 2.78 8.67 -3.68
N ARG A 277 1.45 8.65 -3.54
CA ARG A 277 0.64 9.75 -3.00
C ARG A 277 0.24 9.49 -1.55
N ILE A 278 0.47 10.48 -0.69
CA ILE A 278 -0.04 10.54 0.68
C ILE A 278 -0.96 11.75 0.79
N LEU A 279 -2.20 11.54 1.20
CA LEU A 279 -3.24 12.57 1.26
C LEU A 279 -3.66 12.84 2.70
N TYR A 280 -3.71 14.11 3.08
CA TYR A 280 -4.09 14.58 4.42
C TYR A 280 -4.72 15.97 4.36
N GLN A 281 -5.33 16.45 5.44
CA GLN A 281 -5.76 17.84 5.55
C GLN A 281 -4.66 18.70 6.18
N GLY A 282 -4.27 19.76 5.50
CA GLY A 282 -3.38 20.80 6.02
C GLY A 282 -4.03 21.60 7.15
N MET A 283 -3.24 22.44 7.82
CA MET A 283 -3.66 23.15 9.04
C MET A 283 -4.87 24.10 8.84
N SER A 284 -5.22 24.47 7.60
CA SER A 284 -6.38 25.30 7.25
C SER A 284 -7.62 24.47 6.82
N GLY A 285 -7.53 23.14 6.86
CA GLY A 285 -8.57 22.20 6.43
C GLY A 285 -8.46 21.77 4.96
N GLU A 286 -7.57 22.39 4.18
CA GLU A 286 -7.37 22.09 2.76
C GLU A 286 -6.79 20.69 2.53
N VAL A 287 -7.19 19.97 1.48
CA VAL A 287 -6.53 18.68 1.17
C VAL A 287 -5.16 18.94 0.56
N ARG A 288 -4.14 18.30 1.13
CA ARG A 288 -2.76 18.31 0.66
C ARG A 288 -2.34 16.92 0.17
N GLU A 289 -1.44 16.91 -0.81
CA GLU A 289 -0.73 15.73 -1.26
C GLU A 289 0.76 15.87 -0.92
N ALA A 290 1.30 14.94 -0.14
CA ALA A 290 2.73 14.65 -0.15
C ALA A 290 3.01 13.54 -1.18
N ARG A 291 3.74 13.87 -2.26
CA ARG A 291 4.07 12.99 -3.38
C ARG A 291 5.55 12.59 -3.34
N PHE A 292 5.83 11.29 -3.47
CA PHE A 292 7.20 10.79 -3.60
C PHE A 292 7.69 10.84 -5.06
N GLU A 293 8.50 11.85 -5.37
CA GLU A 293 9.16 12.03 -6.66
C GLU A 293 10.53 12.70 -6.48
N CYS A 294 11.61 11.98 -6.80
CA CYS A 294 13.00 12.47 -6.65
C CYS A 294 13.42 13.35 -7.84
N TYR A 295 13.52 14.66 -7.62
CA TYR A 295 14.05 15.60 -8.61
C TYR A 295 15.56 15.83 -8.47
N GLU A 296 16.07 15.84 -7.23
CA GLU A 296 17.51 15.88 -6.92
C GLU A 296 17.85 14.82 -5.84
N ASP A 297 19.15 14.56 -5.63
CA ASP A 297 19.61 13.57 -4.65
C ASP A 297 19.13 13.93 -3.24
N ASN A 298 18.27 13.08 -2.66
CA ASN A 298 17.58 13.24 -1.37
C ASN A 298 16.41 14.27 -1.36
N GLU A 299 16.10 14.92 -2.48
CA GLU A 299 14.92 15.79 -2.61
C GLU A 299 13.78 15.03 -3.31
N CYS A 300 13.09 14.18 -2.53
CA CYS A 300 12.11 13.21 -3.02
C CYS A 300 10.67 13.37 -2.50
N TRP A 301 10.42 14.26 -1.55
CA TRP A 301 9.06 14.51 -1.05
C TRP A 301 8.62 15.93 -1.38
N ASN A 302 7.53 16.04 -2.13
CA ASN A 302 6.95 17.30 -2.60
C ASN A 302 5.55 17.44 -1.97
N ASP A 303 5.17 18.62 -1.48
CA ASP A 303 3.89 18.86 -0.79
C ASP A 303 3.08 19.98 -1.47
N ASP A 304 1.92 19.62 -2.03
CA ASP A 304 1.05 20.48 -2.82
C ASP A 304 -0.38 20.52 -2.27
N VAL A 305 -1.12 21.60 -2.56
CA VAL A 305 -2.55 21.73 -2.22
C VAL A 305 -3.39 21.26 -3.41
N LEU A 306 -4.26 20.27 -3.19
CA LEU A 306 -5.16 19.78 -4.22
C LEU A 306 -6.29 20.77 -4.49
N SER A 307 -6.74 20.83 -5.75
CA SER A 307 -7.84 21.71 -6.18
C SER A 307 -9.20 21.09 -5.85
N THR A 308 -9.49 20.94 -4.56
CA THR A 308 -10.76 20.43 -4.01
C THR A 308 -11.75 21.57 -3.73
N THR A 309 -12.99 21.22 -3.39
CA THR A 309 -13.91 22.12 -2.67
C THR A 309 -13.48 22.29 -1.20
N GLN A 310 -14.30 22.92 -0.36
CA GLN A 310 -14.03 23.13 1.07
C GLN A 310 -14.30 21.83 1.87
N PRO A 311 -13.28 21.05 2.28
CA PRO A 311 -13.47 19.73 2.89
C PRO A 311 -13.91 19.88 4.34
N VAL A 312 -14.82 19.04 4.83
CA VAL A 312 -15.17 19.06 6.26
C VAL A 312 -13.96 18.65 7.10
N ASN A 313 -13.72 19.39 8.18
CA ASN A 313 -12.57 19.16 9.06
C ASN A 313 -12.64 17.80 9.75
N GLY A 314 -11.73 16.89 9.40
CA GLY A 314 -11.71 15.50 9.86
C GLY A 314 -12.49 14.53 8.97
N THR A 315 -12.81 14.94 7.74
CA THR A 315 -13.36 14.05 6.70
C THR A 315 -12.55 12.77 6.56
N GLN A 316 -13.23 11.65 6.32
CA GLN A 316 -12.52 10.44 5.90
C GLN A 316 -11.93 10.67 4.51
N LEU A 317 -10.67 10.30 4.36
CA LEU A 317 -9.97 10.30 3.07
C LEU A 317 -9.80 8.85 2.64
N THR A 318 -10.00 8.56 1.36
CA THR A 318 -9.58 7.30 0.75
C THR A 318 -9.17 7.56 -0.70
N THR A 319 -8.18 6.81 -1.22
CA THR A 319 -7.61 7.05 -2.55
C THR A 319 -7.24 5.74 -3.23
N ILE A 320 -7.50 5.67 -4.54
CA ILE A 320 -7.30 4.49 -5.39
C ILE A 320 -6.84 4.90 -6.80
N PRO A 321 -6.13 4.04 -7.53
CA PRO A 321 -6.00 4.17 -8.98
C PRO A 321 -7.36 3.93 -9.64
N MET A 322 -7.74 4.78 -10.60
CA MET A 322 -8.92 4.62 -11.45
C MET A 322 -8.59 4.05 -12.83
N GLN A 323 -7.30 4.09 -13.21
CA GLN A 323 -6.74 3.44 -14.38
C GLN A 323 -5.42 2.78 -13.99
N ASN A 324 -5.04 1.75 -14.74
CA ASN A 324 -3.74 1.12 -14.62
C ASN A 324 -2.61 2.08 -15.03
N ASN A 325 -1.34 1.67 -14.86
CA ASN A 325 -0.18 2.43 -15.34
C ASN A 325 -0.16 3.87 -14.77
N HIS A 326 -0.58 4.04 -13.51
CA HIS A 326 -0.72 5.35 -12.82
C HIS A 326 -1.53 6.41 -13.59
N SER A 327 -2.35 6.02 -14.58
CA SER A 327 -2.89 6.97 -15.57
C SER A 327 -4.09 7.78 -15.07
N SER A 328 -4.68 7.39 -13.93
CA SER A 328 -5.66 8.21 -13.19
C SER A 328 -5.81 7.72 -11.75
N TYR A 329 -6.14 8.64 -10.84
CA TYR A 329 -6.47 8.36 -9.43
C TYR A 329 -7.76 9.06 -9.02
N ALA A 330 -8.49 8.47 -8.07
CA ALA A 330 -9.59 9.13 -7.37
C ALA A 330 -9.26 9.27 -5.88
N LEU A 331 -9.39 10.49 -5.37
CA LEU A 331 -9.57 10.80 -3.95
C LEU A 331 -11.08 10.92 -3.67
N PHE A 332 -11.56 10.31 -2.61
CA PHE A 332 -12.91 10.51 -2.10
C PHE A 332 -12.86 11.18 -0.72
N TYR A 333 -13.66 12.23 -0.55
CA TYR A 333 -13.72 13.05 0.66
C TYR A 333 -15.11 13.68 0.82
N GLN A 334 -15.41 14.27 1.97
CA GLN A 334 -16.66 14.96 2.28
C GLN A 334 -16.44 16.47 2.40
N GLU A 335 -17.35 17.28 1.86
CA GLU A 335 -17.32 18.74 1.97
C GLU A 335 -18.23 19.28 3.09
N GLU A 336 -18.13 20.58 3.41
CA GLU A 336 -18.84 21.17 4.56
C GLU A 336 -20.38 21.11 4.48
N ASP A 337 -20.97 20.95 3.28
CA ASP A 337 -22.42 20.75 3.12
C ASP A 337 -22.89 19.31 3.41
N GLY A 338 -21.94 18.38 3.65
CA GLY A 338 -22.18 16.97 3.93
C GLY A 338 -22.07 16.06 2.71
N ARG A 339 -21.97 16.57 1.48
CA ARG A 339 -21.82 15.73 0.29
C ARG A 339 -20.44 15.08 0.23
N TYR A 340 -20.43 13.78 -0.10
CA TYR A 340 -19.21 13.04 -0.40
C TYR A 340 -18.86 13.17 -1.89
N LEU A 341 -17.70 13.72 -2.22
CA LEU A 341 -17.26 14.00 -3.59
C LEU A 341 -16.13 13.07 -4.03
N THR A 342 -15.97 12.95 -5.34
CA THR A 342 -14.79 12.36 -5.99
C THR A 342 -13.96 13.47 -6.65
N TYR A 343 -12.72 13.64 -6.18
CA TYR A 343 -11.65 14.34 -6.92
C TYR A 343 -10.96 13.32 -7.81
N LEU A 344 -11.15 13.43 -9.13
CA LEU A 344 -10.54 12.57 -10.13
C LEU A 344 -9.40 13.34 -10.81
N GLU A 345 -8.21 12.74 -10.86
CA GLU A 345 -7.04 13.29 -11.54
C GLU A 345 -6.57 12.33 -12.63
N GLY A 346 -6.27 12.85 -13.82
CA GLY A 346 -5.74 12.08 -14.95
C GLY A 346 -4.25 12.34 -15.21
N ALA A 347 -3.63 11.51 -16.04
CA ALA A 347 -2.19 11.51 -16.37
C ALA A 347 -1.59 12.86 -16.85
N ASN A 348 -2.40 13.86 -17.21
CA ASN A 348 -1.97 15.20 -17.59
C ASN A 348 -2.04 16.22 -16.43
N GLU A 349 -2.17 15.76 -15.18
CA GLU A 349 -2.45 16.55 -13.96
C GLU A 349 -3.76 17.38 -14.03
N SER A 350 -4.59 17.11 -15.03
CA SER A 350 -5.94 17.65 -15.13
C SER A 350 -6.85 16.96 -14.11
N SER A 351 -7.38 17.75 -13.17
CA SER A 351 -8.31 17.28 -12.17
C SER A 351 -9.74 17.79 -12.38
N THR A 352 -10.69 17.02 -11.85
CA THR A 352 -12.14 17.17 -12.04
C THR A 352 -12.87 16.75 -10.76
N LEU A 353 -14.01 17.36 -10.48
CA LEU A 353 -14.80 17.16 -9.26
C LEU A 353 -16.20 16.68 -9.60
N TYR A 354 -16.62 15.58 -8.99
CA TYR A 354 -17.92 14.95 -9.25
C TYR A 354 -18.70 14.71 -7.95
N ALA A 355 -19.99 15.06 -7.98
CA ALA A 355 -20.98 14.47 -7.08
C ALA A 355 -21.64 13.27 -7.78
N ASN A 356 -21.86 12.18 -7.04
CA ASN A 356 -22.48 10.96 -7.56
C ASN A 356 -23.66 10.48 -6.69
N GLN A 357 -24.80 10.27 -7.36
CA GLN A 357 -26.09 9.92 -6.74
C GLN A 357 -26.11 8.58 -5.98
N ALA A 358 -25.14 7.69 -6.20
CA ALA A 358 -25.03 6.41 -5.50
C ALA A 358 -24.56 6.57 -4.03
N PHE A 359 -23.84 7.65 -3.68
CA PHE A 359 -23.27 7.80 -2.33
C PHE A 359 -23.17 9.24 -1.80
N SER A 360 -23.11 10.28 -2.63
CA SER A 360 -22.77 11.65 -2.16
C SER A 360 -23.66 12.18 -1.04
N GLU A 361 -24.97 12.04 -1.15
CA GLU A 361 -25.95 12.49 -0.14
C GLU A 361 -26.28 11.39 0.90
N ARG A 362 -25.52 10.29 0.93
CA ARG A 362 -25.87 9.07 1.68
C ARG A 362 -24.82 8.63 2.70
N ILE A 363 -23.55 9.02 2.53
CA ILE A 363 -22.47 8.73 3.49
C ILE A 363 -22.61 9.68 4.69
N PRO A 364 -22.86 9.17 5.92
CA PRO A 364 -22.95 10.00 7.11
C PRO A 364 -21.63 10.72 7.45
N ILE A 365 -21.72 11.86 8.13
CA ILE A 365 -20.52 12.58 8.60
C ILE A 365 -19.80 11.74 9.66
N ASN A 366 -18.49 11.55 9.47
CA ASN A 366 -17.61 10.64 10.22
C ASN A 366 -17.84 9.13 9.99
N ALA A 367 -18.64 8.73 9.00
CA ALA A 367 -18.73 7.31 8.63
C ALA A 367 -17.35 6.75 8.23
N SER A 368 -17.10 5.47 8.52
CA SER A 368 -15.92 4.80 8.00
C SER A 368 -16.09 4.51 6.52
N VAL A 369 -15.09 4.88 5.73
CA VAL A 369 -15.09 4.77 4.26
C VAL A 369 -13.75 4.23 3.80
N ALA A 370 -13.78 3.20 2.97
CA ALA A 370 -12.61 2.63 2.30
C ALA A 370 -12.93 2.37 0.83
N ALA A 371 -11.91 2.31 0.00
CA ALA A 371 -12.06 2.02 -1.41
C ALA A 371 -11.00 1.02 -1.89
N PHE A 372 -11.29 0.34 -3.01
CA PHE A 372 -10.29 -0.42 -3.75
C PHE A 372 -10.60 -0.48 -5.24
N SER A 373 -9.62 -0.95 -6.01
CA SER A 373 -9.77 -1.18 -7.46
C SER A 373 -9.36 -2.61 -7.87
N THR A 374 -9.99 -3.12 -8.94
CA THR A 374 -9.59 -4.35 -9.64
C THR A 374 -9.43 -4.08 -11.13
N THR A 375 -8.66 -4.89 -11.84
CA THR A 375 -8.57 -4.81 -13.31
C THR A 375 -9.91 -5.16 -13.95
N ARG A 376 -10.25 -4.50 -15.05
CA ARG A 376 -11.47 -4.77 -15.81
C ARG A 376 -11.24 -5.95 -16.76
N GLU A 377 -12.13 -6.94 -16.75
CA GLU A 377 -12.02 -8.12 -17.63
C GLU A 377 -11.95 -7.69 -19.11
N GLY A 378 -10.83 -8.01 -19.79
CA GLY A 378 -10.62 -7.66 -21.18
C GLY A 378 -10.25 -6.19 -21.48
N ASP A 379 -9.95 -5.37 -20.46
CA ASP A 379 -9.42 -4.01 -20.60
C ASP A 379 -8.31 -3.79 -19.56
N ASP A 380 -7.07 -4.00 -19.99
CA ASP A 380 -5.86 -3.88 -19.15
C ASP A 380 -5.49 -2.43 -18.79
N SER A 381 -6.18 -1.45 -19.37
CA SER A 381 -5.98 -0.02 -19.11
C SER A 381 -6.95 0.52 -18.06
N SER A 382 -8.19 0.03 -18.04
CA SER A 382 -9.22 0.45 -17.09
C SER A 382 -9.20 -0.37 -15.81
N LEU A 383 -9.56 0.29 -14.70
CA LEU A 383 -9.90 -0.38 -13.47
C LEU A 383 -11.40 -0.26 -13.19
N ASN A 384 -11.93 -1.24 -12.48
CA ASN A 384 -13.21 -1.16 -11.79
C ASN A 384 -12.94 -0.63 -10.38
N ALA A 385 -13.72 0.35 -9.94
CA ALA A 385 -13.55 1.04 -8.66
C ALA A 385 -14.70 0.72 -7.70
N TYR A 386 -14.39 0.53 -6.43
CA TYR A 386 -15.34 0.14 -5.38
C TYR A 386 -15.15 1.03 -4.15
N LEU A 387 -16.24 1.57 -3.62
CA LEU A 387 -16.29 2.45 -2.46
C LEU A 387 -17.23 1.82 -1.41
N LEU A 388 -16.68 1.41 -0.28
CA LEU A 388 -17.42 0.81 0.83
C LEU A 388 -17.52 1.81 1.99
N TRP A 389 -18.72 1.91 2.58
CA TRP A 389 -19.04 2.93 3.58
C TRP A 389 -20.12 2.45 4.54
N GLN A 390 -20.10 2.87 5.81
CA GLN A 390 -21.22 2.61 6.73
C GLN A 390 -22.35 3.62 6.58
N ASP A 391 -23.59 3.15 6.57
CA ASP A 391 -24.79 3.99 6.67
C ASP A 391 -25.16 4.34 8.12
N GLU A 392 -26.22 5.16 8.32
CA GLU A 392 -26.73 5.55 9.64
C GLU A 392 -27.21 4.36 10.51
N GLY A 393 -27.37 3.16 9.94
CA GLY A 393 -27.70 1.93 10.64
C GLY A 393 -26.48 1.07 11.00
N GLY A 394 -25.26 1.55 10.72
CA GLY A 394 -24.02 0.80 10.88
C GLY A 394 -23.83 -0.31 9.83
N ILE A 395 -24.64 -0.35 8.77
CA ILE A 395 -24.53 -1.38 7.72
C ILE A 395 -23.46 -0.92 6.71
N ILE A 396 -22.47 -1.77 6.44
CA ILE A 396 -21.52 -1.51 5.36
C ILE A 396 -22.24 -1.68 4.02
N GLN A 397 -22.35 -0.57 3.31
CA GLN A 397 -22.81 -0.46 1.93
C GLN A 397 -21.62 -0.46 0.97
N MET A 398 -21.87 -0.78 -0.29
CA MET A 398 -20.92 -0.71 -1.40
C MET A 398 -21.55 0.03 -2.58
N SER A 399 -20.83 1.02 -3.09
CA SER A 399 -21.06 1.68 -4.38
C SER A 399 -19.88 1.36 -5.31
N TRP A 400 -20.10 1.25 -6.62
CA TRP A 400 -19.03 0.84 -7.54
C TRP A 400 -19.17 1.42 -8.95
N ALA A 401 -18.05 1.54 -9.67
CA ALA A 401 -17.97 1.91 -11.07
C ALA A 401 -17.15 0.86 -11.84
N ASP A 402 -17.85 0.00 -12.57
CA ASP A 402 -17.33 -1.13 -13.37
C ASP A 402 -17.36 -0.85 -14.89
N ASP A 403 -17.99 0.24 -15.33
CA ASP A 403 -18.05 0.68 -16.73
C ASP A 403 -18.16 2.22 -16.84
N TYR A 404 -18.41 2.71 -18.06
CA TYR A 404 -18.55 4.14 -18.38
C TYR A 404 -19.98 4.70 -18.16
N THR A 405 -20.85 4.01 -17.42
CA THR A 405 -22.24 4.48 -17.14
C THR A 405 -22.37 5.26 -15.83
N GLY A 406 -21.24 5.51 -15.15
CA GLY A 406 -21.18 6.15 -13.83
C GLY A 406 -21.33 5.14 -12.68
N TRP A 407 -21.25 5.62 -11.44
CA TRP A 407 -21.33 4.74 -10.27
C TRP A 407 -22.74 4.17 -10.05
N LYS A 408 -22.76 2.96 -9.47
CA LYS A 408 -23.91 2.11 -9.19
C LYS A 408 -23.99 1.81 -7.69
N GLY A 409 -25.16 1.33 -7.26
CA GLY A 409 -25.46 1.03 -5.85
C GLY A 409 -26.29 2.13 -5.15
N PRO A 410 -26.28 2.18 -3.81
CA PRO A 410 -25.57 1.28 -2.90
C PRO A 410 -26.23 -0.11 -2.78
N ILE A 411 -25.43 -1.12 -2.47
CA ILE A 411 -25.88 -2.46 -2.07
C ILE A 411 -25.09 -2.95 -0.85
N SER A 412 -25.62 -3.90 -0.09
CA SER A 412 -24.90 -4.57 1.00
C SER A 412 -24.94 -6.10 0.84
N HIS A 413 -23.92 -6.78 1.37
CA HIS A 413 -23.71 -8.22 1.25
C HIS A 413 -23.63 -8.89 2.63
N ALA A 414 -24.06 -10.15 2.72
CA ALA A 414 -24.14 -10.89 3.99
C ALA A 414 -22.79 -11.03 4.71
N ALA A 415 -21.66 -11.02 3.99
CA ALA A 415 -20.32 -11.06 4.58
C ALA A 415 -20.00 -9.86 5.50
N PHE A 416 -20.68 -8.73 5.34
CA PHE A 416 -20.55 -7.55 6.20
C PHE A 416 -21.41 -7.61 7.48
N ALA A 417 -22.30 -8.61 7.62
CA ALA A 417 -23.24 -8.66 8.73
C ALA A 417 -22.54 -8.78 10.10
N GLY A 418 -22.88 -7.90 11.04
CA GLY A 418 -22.25 -7.85 12.36
C GLY A 418 -20.98 -6.99 12.45
N ALA A 419 -20.75 -6.10 11.48
CA ALA A 419 -19.89 -4.93 11.69
C ALA A 419 -20.32 -4.13 12.94
N GLU A 420 -19.37 -3.58 13.69
CA GLU A 420 -19.69 -2.62 14.76
C GLU A 420 -20.07 -1.26 14.18
N ASP A 421 -20.97 -0.53 14.86
CA ASP A 421 -21.26 0.87 14.56
C ASP A 421 -19.97 1.71 14.70
N GLY A 422 -19.70 2.58 13.72
CA GLY A 422 -18.47 3.36 13.61
C GLY A 422 -17.18 2.54 13.41
N THR A 423 -17.25 1.24 13.06
CA THR A 423 -16.06 0.39 12.90
C THR A 423 -15.04 1.00 11.95
N ALA A 424 -13.75 0.95 12.29
CA ALA A 424 -12.71 1.16 11.30
C ALA A 424 -12.85 0.16 10.15
N LEU A 425 -12.86 0.67 8.92
CA LEU A 425 -12.94 -0.07 7.67
C LEU A 425 -11.71 0.27 6.82
N THR A 426 -11.07 -0.75 6.26
CA THR A 426 -9.97 -0.57 5.27
C THR A 426 -10.05 -1.65 4.21
N CYS A 427 -9.59 -1.34 3.00
CA CYS A 427 -9.55 -2.26 1.87
C CYS A 427 -8.19 -2.22 1.19
N VAL A 428 -7.84 -3.29 0.49
CA VAL A 428 -6.58 -3.43 -0.25
C VAL A 428 -6.83 -3.22 -1.73
N THR A 429 -6.06 -2.33 -2.33
CA THR A 429 -5.85 -2.31 -3.79
C THR A 429 -4.47 -2.89 -4.06
N GLY A 430 -4.34 -3.68 -5.12
CA GLY A 430 -3.03 -4.14 -5.57
C GLY A 430 -2.19 -3.03 -6.19
N LEU A 431 -0.97 -3.39 -6.57
CA LEU A 431 -0.01 -2.44 -7.12
C LEU A 431 -0.18 -2.27 -8.63
N THR A 432 -0.19 -1.02 -9.10
CA THR A 432 0.12 -0.68 -10.48
C THR A 432 1.07 0.51 -10.53
N PHE A 433 2.07 0.46 -11.41
CA PHE A 433 3.05 1.53 -11.68
C PHE A 433 3.25 1.63 -13.19
N SER A 434 4.07 2.57 -13.68
CA SER A 434 4.38 2.57 -15.11
C SER A 434 5.24 1.35 -15.49
N GLY A 435 4.76 0.57 -16.46
CA GLY A 435 5.31 -0.74 -16.81
C GLY A 435 4.87 -1.91 -15.91
N PHE A 436 4.09 -1.66 -14.86
CA PHE A 436 3.53 -2.68 -13.96
C PHE A 436 2.00 -2.51 -13.90
N LEU A 437 1.26 -3.25 -14.71
CA LEU A 437 -0.20 -3.25 -14.65
C LEU A 437 -0.68 -4.05 -13.43
N LEU A 438 -1.81 -3.67 -12.83
CA LEU A 438 -2.52 -4.54 -11.90
C LEU A 438 -2.96 -5.80 -12.68
N PRO A 439 -2.57 -7.03 -12.25
CA PRO A 439 -2.93 -8.24 -12.99
C PRO A 439 -4.44 -8.49 -12.96
N GLU A 440 -4.96 -9.24 -13.95
CA GLU A 440 -6.33 -9.74 -13.91
C GLU A 440 -6.52 -10.65 -12.69
N GLY A 441 -7.50 -10.32 -11.84
CA GLY A 441 -7.75 -11.04 -10.60
C GLY A 441 -8.54 -10.22 -9.57
N SER A 442 -8.83 -10.86 -8.44
CA SER A 442 -9.56 -10.28 -7.29
C SER A 442 -8.98 -10.75 -5.94
N GLU A 443 -7.85 -11.46 -5.95
CA GLU A 443 -7.18 -12.03 -4.79
C GLU A 443 -6.78 -10.99 -3.74
N LEU A 444 -6.45 -9.78 -4.19
CA LEU A 444 -6.13 -8.62 -3.37
C LEU A 444 -7.35 -7.75 -3.04
N ALA A 445 -8.53 -7.99 -3.63
CA ALA A 445 -9.76 -7.25 -3.36
C ALA A 445 -10.36 -7.67 -2.01
N ARG A 446 -9.68 -7.24 -0.94
CA ARG A 446 -9.95 -7.63 0.45
C ARG A 446 -10.26 -6.43 1.30
N CYS A 447 -11.22 -6.58 2.20
CA CYS A 447 -11.57 -5.55 3.17
C CYS A 447 -11.58 -6.12 4.60
N TYR A 448 -11.27 -5.24 5.56
CA TYR A 448 -11.08 -5.54 6.96
C TYR A 448 -11.90 -4.58 7.83
N PHE A 449 -12.67 -5.13 8.77
CA PHE A 449 -13.50 -4.36 9.69
C PHE A 449 -13.73 -5.13 11.02
N GLN A 450 -14.10 -4.42 12.08
CA GLN A 450 -14.34 -5.01 13.40
C GLN A 450 -15.76 -5.57 13.56
N THR A 451 -15.86 -6.71 14.25
CA THR A 451 -17.07 -7.50 14.45
C THR A 451 -17.11 -8.06 15.89
N GLY A 452 -17.29 -7.20 16.89
CA GLY A 452 -17.03 -7.57 18.28
C GLY A 452 -15.51 -7.59 18.54
N ALA A 453 -15.04 -8.49 19.39
CA ALA A 453 -13.63 -8.57 19.82
C ALA A 453 -12.63 -9.10 18.73
N ALA A 454 -12.91 -8.89 17.44
CA ALA A 454 -12.14 -9.44 16.32
C ALA A 454 -12.26 -8.58 15.05
N VAL A 455 -11.21 -8.56 14.22
CA VAL A 455 -11.27 -8.03 12.85
C VAL A 455 -11.58 -9.17 11.88
N ARG A 456 -12.66 -9.02 11.10
CA ARG A 456 -13.02 -9.92 10.00
C ARG A 456 -12.21 -9.59 8.75
N GLU A 457 -11.88 -10.62 7.99
CA GLU A 457 -11.36 -10.50 6.63
C GLU A 457 -12.43 -10.99 5.65
N VAL A 458 -12.80 -10.14 4.69
CA VAL A 458 -13.70 -10.48 3.58
C VAL A 458 -12.97 -10.31 2.25
N SER A 459 -13.30 -11.15 1.27
CA SER A 459 -12.75 -11.11 -0.09
C SER A 459 -13.87 -10.95 -1.11
N PHE A 460 -13.62 -10.14 -2.14
CA PHE A 460 -14.50 -9.99 -3.29
C PHE A 460 -14.11 -11.00 -4.37
N ASP A 461 -15.09 -11.63 -5.02
CA ASP A 461 -14.85 -12.58 -6.13
C ASP A 461 -14.92 -11.94 -7.53
N GLY A 462 -15.32 -10.67 -7.62
CA GLY A 462 -15.66 -9.97 -8.87
C GLY A 462 -17.16 -9.65 -8.98
N THR A 463 -17.99 -10.33 -8.20
CA THR A 463 -19.47 -10.22 -8.18
C THR A 463 -20.07 -10.24 -6.76
N SER A 464 -19.42 -10.94 -5.82
CA SER A 464 -19.93 -11.21 -4.48
C SER A 464 -18.82 -11.15 -3.43
N TRP A 465 -19.21 -11.17 -2.15
CA TRP A 465 -18.31 -11.04 -1.00
C TRP A 465 -18.45 -12.25 -0.08
N ASP A 466 -17.31 -12.88 0.23
CA ASP A 466 -17.21 -14.01 1.15
C ASP A 466 -16.40 -13.65 2.41
N VAL A 467 -16.75 -14.29 3.54
CA VAL A 467 -15.95 -14.24 4.77
C VAL A 467 -14.83 -15.27 4.69
N VAL A 468 -13.60 -14.82 4.48
CA VAL A 468 -12.44 -15.70 4.25
C VAL A 468 -11.54 -15.86 5.46
N GLY A 469 -11.67 -15.00 6.48
CA GLY A 469 -10.81 -15.07 7.66
C GLY A 469 -11.22 -14.20 8.86
N VAL A 470 -10.49 -14.38 9.94
CA VAL A 470 -10.46 -13.52 11.13
C VAL A 470 -9.01 -13.25 11.46
N VAL A 471 -8.61 -11.99 11.58
CA VAL A 471 -7.21 -11.61 11.79
C VAL A 471 -6.85 -11.79 13.27
N PRO A 472 -5.72 -12.43 13.61
CA PRO A 472 -5.24 -12.50 14.98
C PRO A 472 -4.78 -11.10 15.43
N ILE A 473 -5.60 -10.45 16.27
CA ILE A 473 -5.29 -9.16 16.89
C ILE A 473 -4.90 -9.35 18.36
N GLU A 474 -3.86 -8.64 18.82
CA GLU A 474 -3.65 -8.42 20.25
C GLU A 474 -4.47 -7.20 20.66
N LEU A 475 -5.47 -7.41 21.52
CA LEU A 475 -6.29 -6.38 22.15
C LEU A 475 -5.47 -5.69 23.26
#